data_AF-A0A9P1KGU6-F1
#
_entry.id   AF-A0A9P1KGU6-F1
#
_cell.length_a   1.000
_cell.length_b   1.000
_cell.length_c   1.000
_cell.angle_alpha   90.00
_cell.angle_beta   90.00
_cell.angle_gamma   90.00
#
_symmetry.space_group_name_H-M   'P 1'
#
loop_
_entity.id
_entity.type
_entity.pdbx_description
1 polymer ?
#
loop_
_entity_poly.entity_id
_entity_poly.type
_entity_poly.pdbx_seq_one_letter_code
_entity_poly.pdbx_strand_id
1 'polypeptide(L)'
;MRLPFPQFEINNRHHNHFAEVIETSTSEFLAQCLEPEDLSFPVMPPFGSWVTAIDEESNNRVYGVVYHATTSPIDSVHRARALGLSLEELREQQPQIFAMLKTEFKAAIVGFEKTSGGLNGSTPQRGQIYQYIPPRPPQIHQAVYRCESEDIVYFSESLDFLASLLQVMNAPVDSLVAATIREIYHKRNCDRSWLIEAGRSISVLLKDDYDRLRMILKQIHP
;
A
#
# COMPACT_ATOMS: atom_id res chain seq x y z
N MET A 1 -7.72 25.81 -30.67
CA MET A 1 -8.46 26.31 -29.49
C MET A 1 -8.41 25.18 -28.45
N ARG A 2 -7.56 25.28 -27.43
CA ARG A 2 -7.52 24.28 -26.36
C ARG A 2 -8.78 24.51 -25.53
N LEU A 3 -9.64 23.50 -25.43
CA LEU A 3 -10.77 23.51 -24.51
C LEU A 3 -10.21 23.72 -23.10
N PRO A 4 -10.82 24.60 -22.28
CA PRO A 4 -10.44 24.70 -20.88
C PRO A 4 -10.70 23.32 -20.23
N PHE A 5 -9.73 22.82 -19.48
CA PHE A 5 -9.93 21.62 -18.67
C PHE A 5 -11.13 21.86 -17.75
N PRO A 6 -12.07 20.91 -17.63
CA PRO A 6 -13.09 21.00 -16.61
C PRO A 6 -12.38 21.07 -15.26
N GLN A 7 -12.62 22.14 -14.49
CA GLN A 7 -12.38 22.12 -13.06
C GLN A 7 -13.31 21.07 -12.49
N PHE A 8 -12.83 19.83 -12.37
CA PHE A 8 -13.55 18.82 -11.62
C PHE A 8 -13.59 19.32 -10.18
N GLU A 9 -14.76 19.80 -9.75
CA GLU A 9 -15.09 19.87 -8.34
C GLU A 9 -14.67 18.54 -7.71
N ILE A 10 -13.86 18.61 -6.64
CA ILE A 10 -13.44 17.45 -5.85
C ILE A 10 -14.69 16.95 -5.11
N ASN A 11 -15.63 16.36 -5.85
CA ASN A 11 -16.88 15.86 -5.33
C ASN A 11 -16.62 14.52 -4.63
N ASN A 12 -16.86 14.51 -3.31
CA ASN A 12 -17.14 13.34 -2.49
C ASN A 12 -16.15 12.16 -2.63
N ARG A 13 -14.83 12.44 -2.51
CA ARG A 13 -13.82 11.37 -2.42
C ARG A 13 -14.09 10.51 -1.18
N HIS A 14 -14.08 9.19 -1.34
CA HIS A 14 -14.12 8.27 -0.20
C HIS A 14 -12.97 8.60 0.76
N HIS A 15 -13.22 8.63 2.08
CA HIS A 15 -12.23 9.06 3.07
C HIS A 15 -10.89 8.31 2.96
N ASN A 16 -10.93 7.03 2.57
CA ASN A 16 -9.74 6.20 2.44
C ASN A 16 -9.03 6.31 1.07
N HIS A 17 -9.61 7.02 0.07
CA HIS A 17 -8.96 7.24 -1.23
C HIS A 17 -7.87 8.30 -1.08
N PHE A 18 -6.61 7.90 -1.27
CA PHE A 18 -5.48 8.77 -0.95
C PHE A 18 -4.38 8.78 -2.03
N ALA A 19 -4.49 7.94 -3.04
CA ALA A 19 -3.50 7.83 -4.10
C ALA A 19 -4.10 7.28 -5.39
N GLU A 20 -3.35 7.39 -6.47
CA GLU A 20 -3.75 6.92 -7.80
C GLU A 20 -2.60 6.10 -8.42
N VAL A 21 -2.92 4.97 -9.07
CA VAL A 21 -1.93 4.14 -9.76
C VAL A 21 -1.38 4.88 -10.97
N ILE A 22 -0.05 4.99 -11.07
CA ILE A 22 0.65 5.68 -12.18
C ILE A 22 1.53 4.75 -13.02
N GLU A 23 1.91 3.59 -12.48
CA GLU A 23 2.62 2.53 -13.19
C GLU A 23 2.17 1.18 -12.63
N THR A 24 2.12 0.16 -13.47
CA THR A 24 1.64 -1.17 -13.07
C THR A 24 2.50 -2.27 -13.68
N SER A 25 2.65 -3.36 -12.95
CA SER A 25 3.33 -4.59 -13.37
C SER A 25 2.59 -5.80 -12.80
N THR A 26 2.97 -7.01 -13.21
CA THR A 26 2.30 -8.24 -12.78
C THR A 26 2.25 -8.41 -11.25
N SER A 27 3.30 -8.02 -10.52
CA SER A 27 3.44 -8.29 -9.08
C SER A 27 3.50 -7.04 -8.21
N GLU A 28 3.50 -5.84 -8.78
CA GLU A 28 3.56 -4.58 -8.05
C GLU A 28 2.94 -3.44 -8.85
N PHE A 29 2.61 -2.36 -8.16
CA PHE A 29 2.23 -1.10 -8.80
C PHE A 29 2.89 0.09 -8.09
N LEU A 30 3.10 1.16 -8.85
CA LEU A 30 3.52 2.47 -8.36
C LEU A 30 2.28 3.37 -8.29
N ALA A 31 2.11 4.07 -7.18
CA ALA A 31 1.02 5.01 -6.99
C ALA A 31 1.55 6.35 -6.49
N GLN A 32 0.89 7.43 -6.93
CA GLN A 32 1.14 8.80 -6.46
C GLN A 32 0.07 9.18 -5.44
N CYS A 33 0.49 9.68 -4.29
CA CYS A 33 -0.42 10.23 -3.29
C CYS A 33 -1.11 11.49 -3.83
N LEU A 34 -2.40 11.65 -3.50
CA LEU A 34 -3.17 12.82 -3.85
C LEU A 34 -2.72 14.01 -3.00
N GLU A 35 -2.67 15.18 -3.62
CA GLU A 35 -2.36 16.42 -2.93
C GLU A 35 -3.43 16.75 -1.87
N PRO A 36 -3.02 17.13 -0.65
CA PRO A 36 -3.95 17.57 0.38
C PRO A 36 -4.56 18.93 0.02
N GLU A 37 -5.68 19.26 0.65
CA GLU A 37 -6.34 20.56 0.45
C GLU A 37 -5.58 21.72 1.14
N ASP A 38 -4.73 21.41 2.11
CA ASP A 38 -3.89 22.38 2.80
C ASP A 38 -2.46 22.41 2.23
N LEU A 39 -1.65 23.42 2.60
CA LEU A 39 -0.24 23.56 2.19
C LEU A 39 0.69 22.56 2.90
N SER A 40 0.33 21.28 2.95
CA SER A 40 1.15 20.19 3.51
C SER A 40 1.63 19.24 2.42
N PHE A 41 2.59 18.38 2.76
CA PHE A 41 2.97 17.28 1.87
C PHE A 41 1.94 16.15 1.99
N PRO A 42 1.66 15.42 0.90
CA PRO A 42 0.84 14.23 0.97
C PRO A 42 1.37 13.24 2.02
N VAL A 43 0.45 12.66 2.81
CA VAL A 43 0.81 11.70 3.86
C VAL A 43 1.32 10.41 3.24
N MET A 44 2.64 10.21 3.33
CA MET A 44 3.33 9.02 2.86
C MET A 44 2.82 7.77 3.60
N PRO A 45 2.41 6.71 2.88
CA PRO A 45 2.00 5.47 3.54
C PRO A 45 3.21 4.79 4.24
N PRO A 46 3.04 4.26 5.46
CA PRO A 46 4.12 3.57 6.16
C PRO A 46 4.61 2.32 5.41
N PHE A 47 5.89 2.00 5.58
CA PHE A 47 6.44 0.73 5.11
C PHE A 47 5.77 -0.46 5.84
N GLY A 48 5.36 -1.47 5.08
CA GLY A 48 4.56 -2.60 5.55
C GLY A 48 3.05 -2.39 5.47
N SER A 49 2.59 -1.14 5.26
CA SER A 49 1.17 -0.78 5.24
C SER A 49 0.39 -1.36 4.08
N TRP A 50 -0.91 -1.59 4.33
CA TRP A 50 -1.80 -2.21 3.38
C TRP A 50 -2.59 -1.18 2.56
N VAL A 51 -2.68 -1.46 1.27
CA VAL A 51 -3.47 -0.69 0.31
C VAL A 51 -4.33 -1.61 -0.55
N THR A 52 -5.43 -1.09 -1.07
CA THR A 52 -6.26 -1.78 -2.06
C THR A 52 -6.49 -0.93 -3.29
N ALA A 53 -6.61 -1.59 -4.44
CA ALA A 53 -7.00 -0.99 -5.71
C ALA A 53 -7.85 -2.01 -6.49
N ILE A 54 -8.55 -1.56 -7.52
CA ILE A 54 -9.44 -2.43 -8.31
C ILE A 54 -8.75 -2.82 -9.63
N ASP A 55 -8.84 -4.10 -9.99
CA ASP A 55 -8.72 -4.53 -11.39
C ASP A 55 -10.07 -4.33 -12.06
N GLU A 56 -10.20 -3.30 -12.91
CA GLU A 56 -11.45 -2.90 -13.54
C GLU A 56 -12.05 -4.01 -14.41
N GLU A 57 -11.22 -4.82 -15.05
CA GLU A 57 -11.65 -5.82 -16.02
C GLU A 57 -12.22 -7.08 -15.33
N SER A 58 -11.77 -7.41 -14.12
CA SER A 58 -12.31 -8.55 -13.35
C SER A 58 -13.17 -8.13 -12.16
N ASN A 59 -13.18 -6.84 -11.84
CA ASN A 59 -13.70 -6.27 -10.60
C ASN A 59 -13.12 -6.95 -9.34
N ASN A 60 -11.89 -7.44 -9.43
CA ASN A 60 -11.18 -7.97 -8.27
C ASN A 60 -10.63 -6.81 -7.44
N ARG A 61 -10.80 -6.90 -6.12
CA ARG A 61 -10.12 -5.99 -5.18
C ARG A 61 -8.73 -6.53 -4.90
N VAL A 62 -7.72 -5.87 -5.44
CA VAL A 62 -6.31 -6.26 -5.30
C VAL A 62 -5.74 -5.68 -4.01
N TYR A 63 -5.04 -6.51 -3.25
CA TYR A 63 -4.36 -6.14 -2.01
C TYR A 63 -2.86 -5.98 -2.27
N GLY A 64 -2.31 -4.87 -1.78
CA GLY A 64 -0.90 -4.55 -1.86
C GLY A 64 -0.30 -4.19 -0.50
N VAL A 65 0.98 -4.50 -0.34
CA VAL A 65 1.80 -4.10 0.81
C VAL A 65 2.83 -3.07 0.35
N VAL A 66 2.82 -1.90 0.96
CA VAL A 66 3.74 -0.80 0.66
C VAL A 66 5.16 -1.16 1.09
N TYR A 67 6.11 -1.13 0.17
CA TYR A 67 7.51 -1.49 0.44
C TYR A 67 8.52 -0.39 0.11
N HIS A 68 8.08 0.69 -0.54
CA HIS A 68 8.93 1.80 -0.90
C HIS A 68 8.08 3.06 -0.98
N ALA A 69 8.60 4.19 -0.49
CA ALA A 69 7.95 5.48 -0.64
C ALA A 69 8.98 6.61 -0.71
N THR A 70 8.69 7.62 -1.53
CA THR A 70 9.61 8.72 -1.83
C THR A 70 8.84 10.00 -2.08
N THR A 71 9.40 11.13 -1.64
CA THR A 71 8.97 12.47 -2.06
C THR A 71 10.05 13.07 -2.94
N SER A 72 9.69 13.50 -4.15
CA SER A 72 10.65 13.98 -5.15
C SER A 72 10.03 15.09 -6.00
N PRO A 73 10.83 15.86 -6.75
CA PRO A 73 10.30 16.83 -7.71
C PRO A 73 9.33 16.20 -8.71
N ILE A 74 8.31 16.94 -9.12
CA ILE A 74 7.31 16.46 -10.09
C ILE A 74 7.91 16.13 -11.47
N ASP A 75 9.04 16.75 -11.80
CA ASP A 75 9.75 16.58 -13.06
C ASP A 75 11.23 16.22 -12.86
N SER A 76 11.90 15.87 -13.95
CA SER A 76 13.32 15.48 -13.96
C SER A 76 14.29 16.65 -14.05
N VAL A 77 13.79 17.88 -14.21
CA VAL A 77 14.60 19.09 -14.42
C VAL A 77 14.93 19.74 -13.09
N HIS A 78 13.95 19.86 -12.20
CA HIS A 78 14.11 20.47 -10.90
C HIS A 78 14.73 19.49 -9.89
N ARG A 79 15.52 20.03 -8.96
CA ARG A 79 16.11 19.28 -7.85
C ARG A 79 15.78 19.94 -6.53
N ALA A 80 15.29 19.16 -5.58
CA ALA A 80 15.11 19.62 -4.22
C ALA A 80 16.48 20.02 -3.63
N ARG A 81 16.51 21.17 -2.94
CA ARG A 81 17.70 21.70 -2.29
C ARG A 81 17.40 21.92 -0.81
N ALA A 82 18.38 21.66 0.06
CA ALA A 82 18.28 22.02 1.46
C ALA A 82 18.22 23.54 1.63
N LEU A 83 17.15 24.03 2.26
CA LEU A 83 16.92 25.47 2.49
C LEU A 83 17.22 25.90 3.93
N GLY A 84 17.32 24.95 4.87
CA GLY A 84 17.57 25.26 6.28
C GLY A 84 16.40 25.88 7.02
N LEU A 85 15.19 25.84 6.45
CA LEU A 85 13.95 26.33 7.05
C LEU A 85 13.19 25.20 7.74
N SER A 86 12.46 25.53 8.80
CA SER A 86 11.42 24.66 9.35
C SER A 86 10.24 24.52 8.36
N LEU A 87 9.35 23.55 8.60
CA LEU A 87 8.16 23.37 7.75
C LEU A 87 7.20 24.56 7.83
N GLU A 88 7.08 25.20 8.99
CA GLU A 88 6.25 26.40 9.17
C GLU A 88 6.81 27.58 8.36
N GLU A 89 8.10 27.87 8.52
CA GLU A 89 8.78 28.91 7.74
C GLU A 89 8.75 28.62 6.24
N LEU A 90 8.86 27.36 5.83
CA LEU A 90 8.77 26.95 4.43
C LEU A 90 7.38 27.25 3.85
N ARG A 91 6.30 26.99 4.60
CA ARG A 91 4.92 27.30 4.19
C ARG A 91 4.70 28.80 4.02
N GLU A 92 5.28 29.61 4.89
CA GLU A 92 5.12 31.07 4.83
C GLU A 92 5.98 31.71 3.73
N GLN A 93 7.25 31.30 3.62
CA GLN A 93 8.23 31.97 2.77
C GLN A 93 8.27 31.40 1.34
N GLN A 94 8.00 30.10 1.17
CA GLN A 94 8.10 29.41 -0.13
C GLN A 94 6.99 28.36 -0.34
N PRO A 95 5.70 28.75 -0.27
CA PRO A 95 4.56 27.82 -0.40
C PRO A 95 4.55 27.06 -1.74
N GLN A 96 5.14 27.62 -2.80
CA GLN A 96 5.21 26.97 -4.12
C GLN A 96 5.94 25.62 -4.09
N ILE A 97 6.84 25.37 -3.13
CA ILE A 97 7.58 24.10 -3.06
C ILE A 97 6.64 22.90 -2.88
N PHE A 98 5.55 23.07 -2.13
CA PHE A 98 4.59 21.99 -1.90
C PHE A 98 3.92 21.52 -3.19
N ALA A 99 3.70 22.42 -4.16
CA ALA A 99 3.15 22.08 -5.47
C ALA A 99 4.20 21.57 -6.49
N MET A 100 5.50 21.65 -6.16
CA MET A 100 6.61 21.22 -7.02
C MET A 100 7.15 19.84 -6.65
N LEU A 101 6.67 19.26 -5.55
CA LEU A 101 7.03 17.92 -5.11
C LEU A 101 5.82 16.99 -5.25
N LYS A 102 6.09 15.70 -5.45
CA LYS A 102 5.12 14.62 -5.43
C LYS A 102 5.58 13.54 -4.46
N THR A 103 4.62 12.86 -3.86
CA THR A 103 4.89 11.67 -3.03
C THR A 103 4.39 10.44 -3.77
N GLU A 104 5.28 9.48 -3.98
CA GLU A 104 5.00 8.22 -4.67
C GLU A 104 5.36 7.03 -3.77
N PHE A 105 4.68 5.91 -3.94
CA PHE A 105 5.00 4.67 -3.27
C PHE A 105 4.80 3.46 -4.18
N LYS A 106 5.53 2.39 -3.89
CA LYS A 106 5.33 1.09 -4.52
C LYS A 106 4.68 0.12 -3.55
N ALA A 107 3.73 -0.64 -4.07
CA ALA A 107 3.06 -1.71 -3.34
C ALA A 107 3.26 -3.05 -4.04
N ALA A 108 3.74 -4.04 -3.30
CA ALA A 108 3.83 -5.42 -3.74
C ALA A 108 2.45 -6.07 -3.65
N ILE A 109 1.99 -6.66 -4.74
CA ILE A 109 0.69 -7.34 -4.78
C ILE A 109 0.81 -8.67 -4.04
N VAL A 110 -0.02 -8.84 -3.02
CA VAL A 110 0.01 -10.02 -2.14
C VAL A 110 -1.21 -10.93 -2.32
N GLY A 111 -2.25 -10.44 -3.00
CA GLY A 111 -3.44 -11.22 -3.27
C GLY A 111 -4.59 -10.36 -3.79
N PHE A 112 -5.76 -10.97 -3.90
CA PHE A 112 -6.98 -10.29 -4.31
C PHE A 112 -8.22 -10.95 -3.70
N GLU A 113 -9.26 -10.16 -3.54
CA GLU A 113 -10.60 -10.61 -3.21
C GLU A 113 -11.43 -10.61 -4.49
N LYS A 114 -11.99 -11.77 -4.83
CA LYS A 114 -12.93 -11.87 -5.95
C LYS A 114 -14.29 -11.42 -5.45
N THR A 115 -14.77 -10.26 -5.91
CA THR A 115 -16.11 -9.79 -5.55
C THR A 115 -17.14 -10.78 -6.09
N SER A 116 -17.87 -11.41 -5.18
CA SER A 116 -19.05 -12.20 -5.52
C SER A 116 -20.10 -11.23 -6.04
N GLY A 117 -20.41 -11.28 -7.34
CA GLY A 117 -21.52 -10.50 -7.91
C GLY A 117 -22.82 -10.85 -7.18
N GLY A 118 -23.20 -10.02 -6.21
CA GLY A 118 -24.42 -10.20 -5.45
C GLY A 118 -25.62 -9.93 -6.35
N LEU A 119 -26.16 -10.97 -6.98
CA LEU A 119 -27.38 -10.90 -7.77
C LEU A 119 -28.64 -10.58 -6.94
N ASN A 120 -28.55 -10.44 -5.61
CA ASN A 120 -29.71 -10.18 -4.77
C ASN A 120 -29.32 -9.17 -3.68
N GLY A 121 -30.03 -8.04 -3.62
CA GLY A 121 -29.78 -6.84 -2.80
C GLY A 121 -29.80 -7.03 -1.28
N SER A 122 -28.99 -7.94 -0.76
CA SER A 122 -28.66 -8.11 0.65
C SER A 122 -27.19 -7.70 0.85
N THR A 123 -26.88 -7.17 2.02
CA THR A 123 -25.57 -6.64 2.50
C THR A 123 -24.34 -7.10 1.71
N PRO A 124 -23.38 -6.20 1.40
CA PRO A 124 -22.16 -6.56 0.68
C PRO A 124 -21.47 -7.73 1.39
N GLN A 125 -21.49 -8.90 0.75
CA GLN A 125 -20.79 -10.08 1.25
C GLN A 125 -19.32 -9.95 0.89
N ARG A 126 -18.44 -10.25 1.87
CA ARG A 126 -17.02 -10.43 1.59
C ARG A 126 -16.84 -11.52 0.52
N GLY A 127 -16.00 -11.23 -0.44
CA GLY A 127 -15.61 -12.14 -1.51
C GLY A 127 -14.60 -13.18 -1.03
N GLN A 128 -14.29 -14.11 -1.91
CA GLN A 128 -13.25 -15.11 -1.64
C GLN A 128 -11.87 -14.46 -1.77
N ILE A 129 -11.04 -14.60 -0.73
CA ILE A 129 -9.63 -14.19 -0.75
C ILE A 129 -8.78 -15.24 -1.45
N TYR A 130 -7.85 -14.75 -2.29
CA TYR A 130 -6.79 -15.50 -2.92
C TYR A 130 -5.45 -14.82 -2.64
N GLN A 131 -4.51 -15.55 -2.07
CA GLN A 131 -3.20 -15.05 -1.63
C GLN A 131 -2.08 -15.36 -2.64
N TYR A 132 -2.39 -15.18 -3.92
CA TYR A 132 -1.44 -15.28 -5.03
C TYR A 132 -1.68 -14.11 -6.00
N ILE A 133 -0.78 -13.95 -6.96
CA ILE A 133 -0.83 -12.84 -7.92
C ILE A 133 -2.15 -12.85 -8.72
N PRO A 134 -2.89 -11.73 -8.79
CA PRO A 134 -4.13 -11.65 -9.55
C PRO A 134 -3.90 -11.84 -11.05
N PRO A 135 -4.94 -12.25 -11.82
CA PRO A 135 -4.82 -12.41 -13.26
C PRO A 135 -4.42 -11.13 -13.99
N ARG A 136 -4.72 -9.96 -13.40
CA ARG A 136 -4.25 -8.65 -13.86
C ARG A 136 -4.00 -7.75 -12.65
N PRO A 137 -2.98 -6.89 -12.71
CA PRO A 137 -2.81 -5.85 -11.70
C PRO A 137 -3.82 -4.70 -11.92
N PRO A 138 -3.97 -3.78 -10.96
CA PRO A 138 -4.75 -2.57 -11.14
C PRO A 138 -4.26 -1.76 -12.34
N GLN A 139 -5.18 -1.20 -13.13
CA GLN A 139 -4.87 -0.35 -14.27
C GLN A 139 -4.34 1.03 -13.82
N ILE A 140 -3.63 1.72 -14.72
CA ILE A 140 -3.22 3.12 -14.50
C ILE A 140 -4.48 3.98 -14.32
N HIS A 141 -4.38 4.99 -13.44
CA HIS A 141 -5.45 5.86 -12.99
C HIS A 141 -6.51 5.22 -12.10
N GLN A 142 -6.31 3.97 -11.66
CA GLN A 142 -7.15 3.38 -10.62
C GLN A 142 -6.90 4.03 -9.26
N ALA A 143 -7.98 4.26 -8.53
CA ALA A 143 -7.94 4.79 -7.17
C ALA A 143 -7.30 3.77 -6.22
N VAL A 144 -6.46 4.26 -5.31
CA VAL A 144 -5.81 3.47 -4.27
C VAL A 144 -6.33 3.91 -2.91
N TYR A 145 -6.75 2.92 -2.13
CA TYR A 145 -7.39 3.09 -0.84
C TYR A 145 -6.54 2.54 0.29
N ARG A 146 -6.56 3.21 1.44
CA ARG A 146 -6.07 2.62 2.70
C ARG A 146 -6.93 1.42 3.06
N CYS A 147 -6.30 0.31 3.44
CA CYS A 147 -7.06 -0.83 3.94
C CYS A 147 -7.62 -0.57 5.33
N GLU A 148 -8.86 -1.00 5.55
CA GLU A 148 -9.47 -1.01 6.87
C GLU A 148 -8.94 -2.17 7.70
N SER A 149 -9.02 -2.05 9.03
CA SER A 149 -8.44 -3.05 9.93
C SER A 149 -9.11 -4.41 9.76
N GLU A 150 -10.42 -4.41 9.55
CA GLU A 150 -11.26 -5.58 9.33
C GLU A 150 -10.86 -6.32 8.05
N ASP A 151 -10.51 -5.58 6.98
CA ASP A 151 -10.07 -6.15 5.72
C ASP A 151 -8.69 -6.81 5.84
N ILE A 152 -7.78 -6.18 6.58
CA ILE A 152 -6.44 -6.73 6.84
C ILE A 152 -6.57 -8.01 7.67
N VAL A 153 -7.40 -8.00 8.72
CA VAL A 153 -7.64 -9.17 9.58
C VAL A 153 -8.26 -10.32 8.79
N TYR A 154 -9.26 -10.03 7.95
CA TYR A 154 -9.89 -11.04 7.11
C TYR A 154 -8.93 -11.61 6.07
N PHE A 155 -8.18 -10.76 5.37
CA PHE A 155 -7.19 -11.21 4.39
C PHE A 155 -6.14 -12.12 5.04
N SER A 156 -5.71 -11.80 6.26
CA SER A 156 -4.63 -12.49 6.98
C SER A 156 -5.07 -13.68 7.84
N GLU A 157 -6.26 -14.25 7.60
CA GLU A 157 -6.67 -15.55 8.18
C GLU A 157 -5.78 -16.69 7.68
N SER A 158 -5.33 -16.64 6.42
CA SER A 158 -4.20 -17.44 5.91
C SER A 158 -2.94 -16.59 5.79
N LEU A 159 -1.79 -17.23 5.65
CA LEU A 159 -0.47 -16.61 5.58
C LEU A 159 0.32 -17.02 4.33
N ASP A 160 -0.33 -17.63 3.35
CA ASP A 160 0.28 -18.04 2.08
C ASP A 160 0.90 -16.85 1.32
N PHE A 161 0.34 -15.65 1.49
CA PHE A 161 0.84 -14.42 0.89
C PHE A 161 2.27 -14.06 1.31
N LEU A 162 2.74 -14.56 2.45
CA LEU A 162 4.11 -14.33 2.92
C LEU A 162 5.15 -14.92 1.96
N ALA A 163 4.82 -15.99 1.25
CA ALA A 163 5.68 -16.56 0.22
C ALA A 163 5.86 -15.58 -0.95
N SER A 164 4.78 -14.94 -1.40
CA SER A 164 4.81 -13.90 -2.44
C SER A 164 5.61 -12.68 -1.97
N LEU A 165 5.43 -12.28 -0.71
CA LEU A 165 6.14 -11.13 -0.14
C LEU A 165 7.66 -11.37 -0.06
N LEU A 166 8.09 -12.60 0.26
CA LEU A 166 9.51 -12.98 0.30
C LEU A 166 10.20 -12.97 -1.08
N GLN A 167 9.43 -12.92 -2.17
CA GLN A 167 9.92 -12.87 -3.55
C GLN A 167 10.01 -11.44 -4.12
N VAL A 168 9.60 -10.43 -3.36
CA VAL A 168 9.65 -9.03 -3.81
C VAL A 168 11.10 -8.61 -4.07
N MET A 169 11.34 -8.08 -5.27
CA MET A 169 12.65 -7.59 -5.68
C MET A 169 12.83 -6.11 -5.31
N ASN A 170 14.08 -5.67 -5.17
CA ASN A 170 14.42 -4.26 -4.91
C ASN A 170 13.83 -3.68 -3.60
N ALA A 171 13.57 -4.53 -2.60
CA ALA A 171 13.06 -4.14 -1.29
C ALA A 171 13.88 -4.79 -0.16
N PRO A 172 13.92 -4.19 1.04
CA PRO A 172 14.44 -4.87 2.24
C PRO A 172 13.43 -5.91 2.72
N VAL A 173 13.37 -7.05 2.02
CA VAL A 173 12.26 -8.02 2.10
C VAL A 173 12.06 -8.60 3.50
N ASP A 174 13.14 -8.89 4.22
CA ASP A 174 13.05 -9.44 5.58
C ASP A 174 12.40 -8.43 6.54
N SER A 175 12.76 -7.16 6.42
CA SER A 175 12.12 -6.07 7.18
C SER A 175 10.68 -5.85 6.74
N LEU A 176 10.38 -6.02 5.44
CA LEU A 176 9.01 -5.91 4.90
C LEU A 176 8.10 -6.94 5.53
N VAL A 177 8.48 -8.21 5.48
CA VAL A 177 7.74 -9.32 6.11
C VAL A 177 7.51 -9.06 7.59
N ALA A 178 8.55 -8.65 8.32
CA ALA A 178 8.42 -8.34 9.74
C ALA A 178 7.48 -7.15 10.00
N ALA A 179 7.57 -6.08 9.20
CA ALA A 179 6.69 -4.91 9.31
C ALA A 179 5.23 -5.26 9.05
N THR A 180 4.96 -6.02 7.99
CA THR A 180 3.62 -6.49 7.64
C THR A 180 3.01 -7.35 8.75
N ILE A 181 3.79 -8.26 9.34
CA ILE A 181 3.31 -9.09 10.47
C ILE A 181 3.02 -8.26 11.70
N ARG A 182 3.89 -7.30 12.06
CA ARG A 182 3.64 -6.40 13.20
C ARG A 182 2.36 -5.60 13.01
N GLU A 183 2.14 -5.09 11.80
CA GLU A 183 0.92 -4.34 11.51
C GLU A 183 -0.32 -5.21 11.67
N ILE A 184 -0.36 -6.39 11.05
CA ILE A 184 -1.48 -7.31 11.20
C ILE A 184 -1.69 -7.68 12.68
N TYR A 185 -0.62 -7.99 13.41
CA TYR A 185 -0.68 -8.31 14.83
C TYR A 185 -1.33 -7.19 15.64
N HIS A 186 -0.96 -5.93 15.39
CA HIS A 186 -1.61 -4.78 16.00
C HIS A 186 -3.09 -4.65 15.59
N LYS A 187 -3.43 -4.89 14.33
CA LYS A 187 -4.84 -4.89 13.85
C LYS A 187 -5.68 -6.03 14.43
N ARG A 188 -5.04 -7.14 14.79
CA ARG A 188 -5.65 -8.29 15.50
C ARG A 188 -5.66 -8.10 17.03
N ASN A 189 -5.52 -6.86 17.52
CA ASN A 189 -5.48 -6.55 18.96
C ASN A 189 -4.42 -7.35 19.74
N CYS A 190 -3.24 -7.51 19.13
CA CYS A 190 -2.11 -8.24 19.71
C CYS A 190 -2.43 -9.72 20.03
N ASP A 191 -3.14 -10.41 19.13
CA ASP A 191 -3.40 -11.85 19.25
C ASP A 191 -2.10 -12.67 19.15
N ARG A 192 -1.62 -13.09 20.32
CA ARG A 192 -0.39 -13.88 20.46
C ARG A 192 -0.49 -15.25 19.78
N SER A 193 -1.68 -15.85 19.71
CA SER A 193 -1.85 -17.16 19.09
C SER A 193 -1.61 -17.09 17.58
N TRP A 194 -2.18 -16.07 16.93
CA TRP A 194 -1.92 -15.75 15.53
C TRP A 194 -0.44 -15.40 15.29
N LEU A 195 0.20 -14.65 16.19
CA LEU A 195 1.63 -14.31 16.05
C LEU A 195 2.53 -15.55 16.06
N ILE A 196 2.22 -16.55 16.89
CA ILE A 196 2.94 -17.83 16.93
C ILE A 196 2.74 -18.59 15.62
N GLU A 197 1.51 -18.60 15.09
CA GLU A 197 1.21 -19.21 13.78
C GLU A 197 1.98 -18.52 12.65
N ALA A 198 2.05 -17.18 12.65
CA ALA A 198 2.85 -16.42 11.72
C ALA A 198 4.34 -16.77 11.79
N GLY A 199 4.90 -16.86 13.00
CA GLY A 199 6.28 -17.31 13.19
C GLY A 199 6.53 -18.72 12.66
N ARG A 200 5.58 -19.65 12.85
CA ARG A 200 5.68 -21.03 12.32
C ARG A 200 5.61 -21.04 10.80
N SER A 201 4.70 -20.27 10.19
CA SER A 201 4.57 -20.17 8.74
C SER A 201 5.87 -19.70 8.09
N ILE A 202 6.47 -18.61 8.60
CA ILE A 202 7.78 -18.14 8.10
C ILE A 202 8.88 -19.18 8.33
N SER A 203 8.87 -19.88 9.48
CA SER A 203 9.87 -20.92 9.76
C SER A 203 9.83 -22.06 8.74
N VAL A 204 8.64 -22.39 8.22
CA VAL A 204 8.49 -23.37 7.14
C VAL A 204 9.00 -22.81 5.80
N LEU A 205 8.65 -21.56 5.48
CA LEU A 205 9.07 -20.90 4.24
C LEU A 205 10.59 -20.69 4.15
N LEU A 206 11.24 -20.44 5.28
CA LEU A 206 12.68 -20.19 5.39
C LEU A 206 13.43 -21.34 6.08
N LYS A 207 12.92 -22.58 5.98
CA LYS A 207 13.51 -23.76 6.64
C LYS A 207 15.00 -23.98 6.30
N ASP A 208 15.41 -23.57 5.09
CA ASP A 208 16.76 -23.74 4.56
C ASP A 208 17.62 -22.45 4.71
N ASP A 209 17.05 -21.35 5.23
CA ASP A 209 17.71 -20.05 5.41
C ASP A 209 17.48 -19.50 6.83
N TYR A 210 18.21 -20.10 7.78
CA TYR A 210 18.07 -19.79 9.20
C TYR A 210 18.47 -18.35 9.56
N ASP A 211 19.44 -17.78 8.85
CA ASP A 211 19.93 -16.43 9.13
C ASP A 211 18.85 -15.39 8.81
N ARG A 212 18.19 -15.50 7.63
CA ARG A 212 17.05 -14.65 7.29
C ARG A 212 15.88 -14.84 8.24
N LEU A 213 15.53 -16.09 8.56
CA LEU A 213 14.47 -16.39 9.54
C LEU A 213 14.73 -15.67 10.87
N ARG A 214 15.97 -15.77 11.39
CA ARG A 214 16.36 -15.12 12.64
C ARG A 214 16.26 -13.59 12.54
N MET A 215 16.62 -12.99 11.41
CA MET A 215 16.50 -11.54 11.19
C MET A 215 15.05 -11.07 11.20
N ILE A 216 14.13 -11.84 10.61
CA ILE A 216 12.70 -11.53 10.60
C ILE A 216 12.13 -11.66 12.02
N LEU A 217 12.35 -12.80 12.67
CA LEU A 217 11.78 -13.06 14.01
C LEU A 217 12.27 -12.06 15.07
N LYS A 218 13.52 -11.58 14.96
CA LYS A 218 14.05 -10.52 15.85
C LYS A 218 13.32 -9.19 15.72
N GLN A 219 12.66 -8.95 14.59
CA GLN A 219 11.90 -7.72 14.34
C GLN A 219 10.41 -7.89 14.68
N ILE A 220 9.97 -9.09 15.05
CA ILE A 220 8.58 -9.37 15.42
C ILE A 220 8.52 -9.44 16.95
N HIS A 221 8.00 -8.38 17.57
CA HIS A 221 7.83 -8.31 19.02
C HIS A 221 6.35 -8.45 19.39
N PRO A 222 6.02 -9.19 20.45
CA PRO A 222 4.66 -9.26 20.99
C PRO A 222 4.25 -7.96 21.69
#